data_AF-A0A256YPS0-F1
#
_entry.id   AF-A0A256YPS0-F1
#
_cell.length_a   1.000
_cell.length_b   1.000
_cell.length_c   1.000
_cell.angle_alpha   90.00
_cell.angle_beta   90.00
_cell.angle_gamma   90.00
#
_symmetry.space_group_name_H-M   'P 1'
#
loop_
_entity.id
_entity.type
_entity.pdbx_description
1 polymer ?
#
loop_
_entity_poly.entity_id
_entity_poly.type
_entity_poly.pdbx_seq_one_letter_code
_entity_poly.pdbx_strand_id
1 'polypeptide(L)'
;MIRFLFARNLSKLMEKKDFRVVWNWYSREDVQKALLEVAKDREVVVVYKDLSFGKRPDILQYPSDILQSVAEGAVAFHGSVERWCQPMNLNPGMIKEQLDELRIGWDILIDPDVPDFEIGKIVTKIFVKALRDHNVKNIFVKFTGGKGFHIAIPFESLPKKVNFQETSKLYPNLYHKILEYLKFYVKDELREKLLELDNPINLARRVNKNVSEILEENEIDPFKIVSIDLFGSRHLFRLPYSLNEKTYLVSLPIDWKKIDEFEKEMANPNEVKVKRKFLVLEKELKERDASNLVIEALDWFSKQKIEIKEVAKEIPEVKPKRKIVKIPEKYFPPCIKKILNGLNDGRKRSIFILVTFLRNMGWSNEEIEKKIYEWNSKNKPPLRENWIRTQLRWHFRQERNLLPPNCDNPTFYKDFGVCEPDEICSENGKIVIKNPMNYAFKLLKIRPKRRKKRKRKKKKS
;
A
#
# COMPACT_ATOMS: atom_id res chain seq x y z
N MET A 1 9.94 -8.86 -48.98
CA MET A 1 11.34 -8.62 -48.55
C MET A 1 11.67 -7.14 -48.34
N ILE A 2 11.34 -6.25 -49.28
CA ILE A 2 11.67 -4.80 -49.23
C ILE A 2 11.03 -4.06 -48.03
N ARG A 3 9.76 -4.32 -47.69
CA ARG A 3 9.10 -3.74 -46.50
C ARG A 3 9.78 -4.13 -45.16
N PHE A 4 10.35 -5.33 -45.07
CA PHE A 4 11.00 -5.84 -43.86
C PHE A 4 12.41 -5.25 -43.66
N LEU A 5 13.16 -5.07 -44.76
CA LEU A 5 14.46 -4.37 -44.76
C LEU A 5 14.30 -2.88 -44.43
N PHE A 6 13.26 -2.23 -44.96
CA PHE A 6 12.98 -0.82 -44.68
C PHE A 6 12.61 -0.59 -43.19
N ALA A 7 11.75 -1.45 -42.62
CA ALA A 7 11.37 -1.36 -41.21
C ALA A 7 12.55 -1.60 -40.25
N ARG A 8 13.45 -2.55 -40.55
CA ARG A 8 14.68 -2.79 -39.76
C ARG A 8 15.65 -1.62 -39.80
N ASN A 9 15.83 -1.00 -40.97
CA ASN A 9 16.70 0.17 -41.11
C ASN A 9 16.11 1.40 -40.42
N LEU A 10 14.78 1.59 -40.49
CA LEU A 10 14.09 2.65 -39.76
C LEU A 10 14.19 2.46 -38.24
N SER A 11 14.00 1.23 -37.74
CA SER A 11 14.15 0.90 -36.32
C SER A 11 15.55 1.18 -35.80
N LYS A 12 16.59 0.75 -36.54
CA LYS A 12 17.99 1.04 -36.18
C LYS A 12 18.32 2.53 -36.24
N LEU A 13 17.73 3.27 -37.18
CA LEU A 13 17.91 4.72 -37.28
C LEU A 13 17.21 5.45 -36.12
N MET A 14 16.02 5.01 -35.73
CA MET A 14 15.29 5.51 -34.57
C MET A 14 16.02 5.19 -33.27
N GLU A 15 16.53 3.98 -33.09
CA GLU A 15 17.39 3.63 -31.93
C GLU A 15 18.64 4.50 -31.85
N LYS A 16 19.30 4.77 -32.99
CA LYS A 16 20.45 5.70 -33.03
C LYS A 16 20.05 7.14 -32.70
N LYS A 17 18.86 7.58 -33.13
CA LYS A 17 18.36 8.93 -32.84
C LYS A 17 18.01 9.07 -31.36
N ASP A 18 17.33 8.08 -30.79
CA ASP A 18 16.98 8.03 -29.37
C ASP A 18 18.24 8.02 -28.51
N PHE A 19 19.21 7.15 -28.83
CA PHE A 19 20.49 7.12 -28.12
C PHE A 19 21.22 8.47 -28.14
N ARG A 20 21.23 9.17 -29.29
CA ARG A 20 21.84 10.51 -29.38
C ARG A 20 21.15 11.53 -28.48
N VAL A 21 19.82 11.52 -28.40
CA VAL A 21 19.07 12.43 -27.50
C VAL A 21 19.45 12.15 -26.05
N VAL A 22 19.42 10.88 -25.65
CA VAL A 22 19.76 10.44 -24.29
C VAL A 22 21.21 10.79 -23.94
N TRP A 23 22.15 10.43 -24.82
CA TRP A 23 23.58 10.70 -24.65
C TRP A 23 23.87 12.19 -24.52
N ASN A 24 23.35 13.01 -25.44
CA ASN A 24 23.58 14.45 -25.44
C ASN A 24 23.03 15.11 -24.17
N TRP A 25 21.86 14.66 -23.70
CA TRP A 25 21.26 15.18 -22.47
C TRP A 25 22.11 14.88 -21.24
N TYR A 26 22.45 13.61 -21.02
CA TYR A 26 23.22 13.19 -19.85
C TYR A 26 24.72 13.52 -19.94
N SER A 27 25.23 13.95 -21.10
CA SER A 27 26.59 14.51 -21.25
C SER A 27 26.73 15.91 -20.68
N ARG A 28 25.64 16.60 -20.37
CA ARG A 28 25.70 17.93 -19.79
C ARG A 28 26.09 17.87 -18.32
N GLU A 29 27.10 18.64 -17.94
CA GLU A 29 27.58 18.68 -16.55
C GLU A 29 26.51 19.15 -15.56
N ASP A 30 25.66 20.10 -15.96
CA ASP A 30 24.60 20.62 -15.10
C ASP A 30 23.55 19.54 -14.78
N VAL A 31 23.20 18.71 -15.76
CA VAL A 31 22.32 17.54 -15.60
C VAL A 31 22.96 16.48 -14.69
N GLN A 32 24.23 16.14 -14.93
CA GLN A 32 24.97 15.17 -14.11
C GLN A 32 25.02 15.60 -12.64
N LYS A 33 25.36 16.87 -12.39
CA LYS A 33 25.42 17.45 -11.03
C LYS A 33 24.06 17.39 -10.35
N ALA A 34 22.98 17.75 -11.05
CA ALA A 34 21.62 17.74 -10.50
C ALA A 34 21.12 16.31 -10.19
N LEU A 35 21.44 15.32 -11.02
CA LEU A 35 21.12 13.91 -10.76
C LEU A 35 21.86 13.39 -9.53
N LEU A 36 23.18 13.62 -9.47
CA LEU A 36 24.02 13.17 -8.36
C LEU A 36 23.61 13.80 -7.03
N GLU A 37 23.22 15.08 -7.03
CA GLU A 37 22.78 15.79 -5.81
C GLU A 37 21.58 15.09 -5.15
N VAL A 38 20.63 14.58 -5.94
CA VAL A 38 19.43 13.90 -5.44
C VAL A 38 19.63 12.39 -5.28
N ALA A 39 20.51 11.78 -6.08
CA ALA A 39 20.91 10.38 -5.98
C ALA A 39 21.69 10.08 -4.69
N LYS A 40 22.30 11.09 -4.09
CA LYS A 40 23.06 10.94 -2.84
C LYS A 40 22.22 10.25 -1.76
N ASP A 41 22.84 9.28 -1.11
CA ASP A 41 22.25 8.46 -0.05
C ASP A 41 20.99 7.69 -0.50
N ARG A 42 20.77 7.46 -1.81
CA ARG A 42 19.65 6.65 -2.31
C ARG A 42 20.13 5.41 -3.01
N GLU A 43 19.26 4.39 -3.03
CA GLU A 43 19.36 3.33 -4.02
C GLU A 43 18.93 3.92 -5.37
N VAL A 44 19.79 3.83 -6.38
CA VAL A 44 19.50 4.29 -7.74
C VAL A 44 19.41 3.09 -8.66
N VAL A 45 18.48 3.14 -9.61
CA VAL A 45 18.25 2.06 -10.58
C VAL A 45 18.02 2.68 -11.95
N VAL A 46 18.71 2.16 -12.95
CA VAL A 46 18.51 2.56 -14.34
C VAL A 46 17.26 1.89 -14.92
N VAL A 47 16.62 2.55 -15.88
CA VAL A 47 15.50 1.99 -16.65
C VAL A 47 15.84 2.05 -18.13
N TYR A 48 15.67 0.93 -18.81
CA TYR A 48 15.95 0.77 -20.23
C TYR A 48 14.71 1.09 -21.08
N LYS A 49 14.89 1.21 -22.40
CA LYS A 49 13.82 1.55 -23.35
C LYS A 49 12.65 0.54 -23.35
N ASP A 50 12.92 -0.71 -23.04
CA ASP A 50 11.92 -1.78 -22.90
C ASP A 50 11.20 -1.77 -21.54
N LEU A 51 11.44 -0.75 -20.71
CA LEU A 51 10.92 -0.58 -19.35
C LEU A 51 11.47 -1.59 -18.33
N SER A 52 12.49 -2.38 -18.70
CA SER A 52 13.20 -3.22 -17.75
C SER A 52 14.05 -2.35 -16.80
N PHE A 53 14.20 -2.82 -15.57
CA PHE A 53 15.01 -2.18 -14.55
C PHE A 53 16.41 -2.80 -14.51
N GLY A 54 17.42 -1.99 -14.22
CA GLY A 54 18.76 -2.43 -13.87
C GLY A 54 18.79 -3.25 -12.58
N LYS A 55 19.99 -3.76 -12.25
CA LYS A 55 20.19 -4.54 -11.03
C LYS A 55 20.01 -3.68 -9.78
N ARG A 56 19.66 -4.35 -8.68
CA ARG A 56 19.38 -3.73 -7.37
C ARG A 56 20.09 -4.50 -6.26
N PRO A 57 20.68 -3.82 -5.25
CA PRO A 57 20.84 -2.37 -5.15
C PRO A 57 21.91 -1.84 -6.10
N ASP A 58 21.85 -0.55 -6.40
CA ASP A 58 22.88 0.16 -7.15
C ASP A 58 22.89 1.65 -6.72
N ILE A 59 23.93 2.39 -7.11
CA ILE A 59 24.16 3.80 -6.72
C ILE A 59 24.80 4.60 -7.87
N LEU A 60 24.70 5.92 -7.80
CA LEU A 60 25.51 6.83 -8.62
C LEU A 60 26.43 7.64 -7.70
N GLN A 61 27.75 7.57 -7.93
CA GLN A 61 28.74 8.32 -7.16
C GLN A 61 29.40 9.42 -7.99
N TYR A 62 29.71 9.12 -9.25
CA TYR A 62 30.47 9.99 -10.14
C TYR A 62 29.71 10.26 -11.44
N PRO A 63 29.99 11.39 -12.12
CA PRO A 63 29.37 11.69 -13.41
C PRO A 63 29.65 10.62 -14.49
N SER A 64 30.79 9.95 -14.41
CA SER A 64 31.13 8.82 -15.29
C SER A 64 30.15 7.66 -15.19
N ASP A 65 29.58 7.40 -14.01
CA ASP A 65 28.65 6.29 -13.77
C ASP A 65 27.36 6.48 -14.59
N ILE A 66 26.92 7.75 -14.71
CA ILE A 66 25.77 8.15 -15.53
C ILE A 66 26.05 7.86 -17.00
N LEU A 67 27.20 8.31 -17.51
CA LEU A 67 27.58 8.13 -18.91
C LEU A 67 27.79 6.66 -19.26
N GLN A 68 28.41 5.89 -18.36
CA GLN A 68 28.57 4.45 -18.54
C GLN A 68 27.20 3.76 -18.60
N SER A 69 26.30 4.07 -17.68
CA SER A 69 24.92 3.54 -17.68
C SER A 69 24.20 3.83 -19.00
N VAL A 70 24.34 5.05 -19.53
CA VAL A 70 23.75 5.43 -20.82
C VAL A 70 24.42 4.69 -21.98
N ALA A 71 25.75 4.51 -21.96
CA ALA A 71 26.47 3.71 -22.95
C ALA A 71 25.97 2.25 -22.97
N GLU A 72 25.59 1.73 -21.81
CA GLU A 72 24.99 0.40 -21.63
C GLU A 72 23.48 0.37 -21.95
N GLY A 73 22.89 1.50 -22.36
CA GLY A 73 21.52 1.59 -22.87
C GLY A 73 20.50 2.18 -21.89
N ALA A 74 20.91 2.68 -20.73
CA ALA A 74 20.00 3.34 -19.79
C ALA A 74 19.35 4.58 -20.40
N VAL A 75 18.05 4.74 -20.18
CA VAL A 75 17.29 5.93 -20.61
C VAL A 75 16.88 6.78 -19.41
N ALA A 76 16.44 6.14 -18.32
CA ALA A 76 16.03 6.84 -17.11
C ALA A 76 16.82 6.37 -15.88
N PHE A 77 16.82 7.20 -14.85
CA PHE A 77 17.42 6.97 -13.54
C PHE A 77 16.34 7.19 -12.49
N HIS A 78 16.07 6.17 -11.69
CA HIS A 78 15.10 6.20 -10.62
C HIS A 78 15.81 6.07 -9.27
N GLY A 79 15.39 6.83 -8.27
CA GLY A 79 15.96 6.79 -6.92
C GLY A 79 14.93 6.34 -5.89
N SER A 80 15.38 5.73 -4.80
CA SER A 80 14.50 5.35 -3.69
C SER A 80 13.93 6.57 -2.97
N VAL A 81 12.67 6.51 -2.53
CA VAL A 81 12.06 7.54 -1.65
C VAL A 81 12.78 7.60 -0.31
N GLU A 82 13.17 6.44 0.21
CA GLU A 82 14.03 6.29 1.39
C GLU A 82 15.48 6.69 1.09
N ARG A 83 16.19 7.17 2.11
CA ARG A 83 17.62 7.48 2.09
C ARG A 83 18.37 6.56 3.05
N TRP A 84 19.55 6.08 2.64
CA TRP A 84 20.31 5.01 3.26
C TRP A 84 21.76 5.41 3.46
N CYS A 85 22.36 5.00 4.59
CA CYS A 85 23.77 5.26 4.87
C CYS A 85 24.71 4.49 3.94
N GLN A 86 24.32 3.27 3.54
CA GLN A 86 25.05 2.40 2.63
C GLN A 86 24.06 1.66 1.73
N PRO A 87 23.55 2.27 0.65
CA PRO A 87 22.51 1.68 -0.19
C PRO A 87 22.89 0.30 -0.76
N MET A 88 24.19 0.06 -1.01
CA MET A 88 24.70 -1.22 -1.52
C MET A 88 24.51 -2.40 -0.55
N ASN A 89 24.25 -2.14 0.74
CA ASN A 89 23.99 -3.20 1.72
C ASN A 89 22.53 -3.69 1.69
N LEU A 90 21.65 -3.05 0.90
CA LEU A 90 20.24 -3.42 0.83
C LEU A 90 20.05 -4.77 0.13
N ASN A 91 19.36 -5.70 0.79
CA ASN A 91 19.06 -7.00 0.23
C ASN A 91 17.55 -7.22 0.05
N PRO A 92 17.11 -7.95 -0.99
CA PRO A 92 15.73 -8.41 -1.08
C PRO A 92 15.34 -9.23 0.17
N GLY A 93 14.15 -9.00 0.70
CA GLY A 93 13.62 -9.76 1.84
C GLY A 93 14.07 -9.31 3.23
N MET A 94 14.82 -8.21 3.35
CA MET A 94 15.14 -7.60 4.65
C MET A 94 13.88 -7.29 5.47
N ILE A 95 13.93 -7.57 6.78
CA ILE A 95 12.87 -7.17 7.70
C ILE A 95 12.96 -5.68 8.02
N LYS A 96 11.88 -5.11 8.57
CA LYS A 96 11.79 -3.67 8.83
C LYS A 96 12.93 -3.18 9.73
N GLU A 97 13.28 -3.94 10.74
CA GLU A 97 14.32 -3.60 11.71
C GLU A 97 15.69 -3.43 11.02
N GLN A 98 16.03 -4.33 10.10
CA GLN A 98 17.27 -4.25 9.30
C GLN A 98 17.28 -3.05 8.35
N LEU A 99 16.13 -2.75 7.73
CA LEU A 99 15.99 -1.55 6.91
C LEU A 99 16.13 -0.28 7.75
N ASP A 100 15.52 -0.26 8.93
CA ASP A 100 15.55 0.88 9.85
C ASP A 100 16.97 1.18 10.35
N GLU A 101 17.85 0.18 10.48
CA GLU A 101 19.27 0.34 10.81
C GLU A 101 20.07 1.05 9.71
N LEU A 102 19.72 0.79 8.44
CA LEU A 102 20.37 1.43 7.29
C LEU A 102 19.76 2.79 6.93
N ARG A 103 18.55 3.10 7.42
CA ARG A 103 17.79 4.27 6.98
C ARG A 103 18.24 5.56 7.67
N ILE A 104 18.68 6.53 6.87
CA ILE A 104 18.91 7.91 7.31
C ILE A 104 17.58 8.64 7.47
N GLY A 105 16.69 8.50 6.49
CA GLY A 105 15.43 9.22 6.41
C GLY A 105 14.61 8.82 5.19
N TRP A 106 13.54 9.57 4.93
CA TRP A 106 12.64 9.33 3.80
C TRP A 106 11.88 10.62 3.50
N ASP A 107 11.66 10.90 2.22
CA ASP A 107 10.92 12.07 1.77
C ASP A 107 9.43 11.76 1.68
N ILE A 108 8.57 12.77 1.83
CA ILE A 108 7.18 12.61 1.38
C ILE A 108 7.18 12.86 -0.12
N LEU A 109 6.61 11.93 -0.88
CA LEU A 109 6.43 12.04 -2.32
C LEU A 109 4.97 11.72 -2.64
N ILE A 110 4.18 12.71 -3.04
CA ILE A 110 2.82 12.51 -3.52
C ILE A 110 2.92 12.33 -5.04
N ASP A 111 2.44 11.20 -5.54
CA ASP A 111 2.37 10.88 -6.97
C ASP A 111 0.90 10.71 -7.39
N PRO A 112 0.25 11.81 -7.84
CA PRO A 112 -1.07 11.74 -8.43
C PRO A 112 -1.01 11.11 -9.82
N ASP A 113 -1.51 9.88 -9.93
CA ASP A 113 -1.69 9.20 -11.21
C ASP A 113 -3.08 9.53 -11.78
N VAL A 114 -3.06 10.29 -12.88
CA VAL A 114 -4.24 10.63 -13.67
C VAL A 114 -3.88 10.70 -15.15
N PRO A 115 -4.69 10.13 -16.05
CA PRO A 115 -4.42 10.17 -17.49
C PRO A 115 -4.51 11.58 -18.12
N ASP A 116 -5.40 12.42 -17.58
CA ASP A 116 -5.66 13.77 -18.06
C ASP A 116 -4.71 14.78 -17.40
N PHE A 117 -3.99 15.54 -18.23
CA PHE A 117 -2.93 16.45 -17.78
C PHE A 117 -3.47 17.67 -17.03
N GLU A 118 -4.62 18.19 -17.44
CA GLU A 118 -5.25 19.36 -16.82
C GLU A 118 -5.79 19.00 -15.43
N ILE A 119 -6.40 17.81 -15.30
CA ILE A 119 -6.73 17.26 -13.98
C ILE A 119 -5.45 17.11 -13.13
N GLY A 120 -4.35 16.64 -13.73
CA GLY A 120 -3.06 16.54 -13.05
C GLY A 120 -2.57 17.88 -12.48
N LYS A 121 -2.73 18.98 -13.22
CA LYS A 121 -2.41 20.34 -12.76
C LYS A 121 -3.29 20.75 -11.57
N ILE A 122 -4.61 20.56 -11.69
CA ILE A 122 -5.59 20.90 -10.64
C ILE A 122 -5.26 20.18 -9.33
N VAL A 123 -5.10 18.85 -9.39
CA VAL A 123 -4.76 18.04 -8.22
C VAL A 123 -3.47 18.55 -7.58
N THR A 124 -2.46 18.81 -8.40
CA THR A 124 -1.16 19.25 -7.90
C THR A 124 -1.28 20.57 -7.13
N LYS A 125 -2.03 21.54 -7.66
CA LYS A 125 -2.27 22.82 -6.98
C LYS A 125 -2.99 22.64 -5.65
N ILE A 126 -4.01 21.80 -5.60
CA ILE A 126 -4.80 21.58 -4.39
C ILE A 126 -3.96 20.92 -3.30
N PHE A 127 -3.16 19.90 -3.64
CA PHE A 127 -2.24 19.30 -2.67
C PHE A 127 -1.16 20.29 -2.20
N VAL A 128 -0.61 21.13 -3.10
CA VAL A 128 0.33 22.18 -2.69
C VAL A 128 -0.33 23.20 -1.75
N LYS A 129 -1.59 23.58 -2.02
CA LYS A 129 -2.37 24.47 -1.14
C LYS A 129 -2.56 23.83 0.23
N ALA A 130 -3.02 22.58 0.30
CA ALA A 130 -3.17 21.86 1.57
C ALA A 130 -1.86 21.82 2.36
N LEU A 131 -0.73 21.54 1.71
CA LEU A 131 0.57 21.59 2.36
C LEU A 131 0.92 22.98 2.91
N ARG A 132 0.55 24.05 2.19
CA ARG A 132 0.73 25.44 2.65
C ARG A 132 -0.17 25.78 3.84
N ASP A 133 -1.40 25.28 3.85
CA ASP A 133 -2.35 25.46 4.95
C ASP A 133 -1.83 24.81 6.24
N HIS A 134 -1.00 23.75 6.12
CA HIS A 134 -0.24 23.15 7.22
C HIS A 134 1.14 23.77 7.47
N ASN A 135 1.38 24.97 6.96
CA ASN A 135 2.62 25.74 7.10
C ASN A 135 3.88 25.08 6.49
N VAL A 136 3.74 24.10 5.59
CA VAL A 136 4.88 23.53 4.88
C VAL A 136 5.37 24.55 3.85
N LYS A 137 6.59 25.05 4.03
CA LYS A 137 7.26 25.99 3.13
C LYS A 137 8.05 25.24 2.04
N ASN A 138 8.69 24.14 2.43
CA ASN A 138 9.59 23.31 1.65
C ASN A 138 8.86 22.32 0.73
N ILE A 139 8.12 22.86 -0.23
CA ILE A 139 7.35 22.08 -1.19
C ILE A 139 8.05 22.13 -2.56
N PHE A 140 8.34 20.96 -3.11
CA PHE A 140 8.93 20.81 -4.43
C PHE A 140 7.93 20.17 -5.38
N VAL A 141 7.81 20.70 -6.59
CA VAL A 141 6.97 20.10 -7.64
C VAL A 141 7.84 19.83 -8.85
N LYS A 142 7.64 18.67 -9.48
CA LYS A 142 8.26 18.36 -10.78
C LYS A 142 7.25 17.72 -11.72
N PHE A 143 7.36 18.06 -12.99
CA PHE A 143 6.78 17.24 -14.05
C PHE A 143 7.53 15.90 -14.10
N THR A 144 6.80 14.81 -14.33
CA THR A 144 7.42 13.48 -14.34
C THR A 144 8.12 13.18 -15.67
N GLY A 145 7.84 13.94 -16.74
CA GLY A 145 8.20 13.56 -18.11
C GLY A 145 7.08 12.78 -18.81
N GLY A 146 6.08 12.30 -18.07
CA GLY A 146 4.95 11.53 -18.60
C GLY A 146 3.65 12.31 -18.61
N LYS A 147 2.70 11.88 -17.76
CA LYS A 147 1.32 12.40 -17.74
C LYS A 147 0.98 13.27 -16.54
N GLY A 148 1.86 13.35 -15.54
CA GLY A 148 1.54 13.98 -14.27
C GLY A 148 2.73 14.66 -13.62
N PHE A 149 2.55 15.00 -12.35
CA PHE A 149 3.49 15.75 -11.54
C PHE A 149 3.76 14.97 -10.26
N HIS A 150 4.94 15.13 -9.67
CA HIS A 150 5.17 14.73 -8.29
C HIS A 150 5.26 15.97 -7.42
N ILE A 151 4.74 15.86 -6.20
CA ILE A 151 4.92 16.83 -5.13
C ILE A 151 5.80 16.16 -4.07
N ALA A 152 6.81 16.86 -3.58
CA ALA A 152 7.71 16.30 -2.60
C ALA A 152 8.04 17.26 -1.47
N ILE A 153 8.26 16.68 -0.29
CA ILE A 153 8.70 17.37 0.93
C ILE A 153 9.94 16.61 1.42
N PRO A 154 11.08 17.30 1.59
CA PRO A 154 12.31 16.64 1.99
C PRO A 154 12.22 16.13 3.44
N PHE A 155 12.90 15.03 3.73
CA PHE A 155 12.97 14.45 5.08
C PHE A 155 13.34 15.47 6.16
N GLU A 156 14.21 16.42 5.82
CA GLU A 156 14.67 17.49 6.71
C GLU A 156 13.55 18.40 7.22
N SER A 157 12.44 18.54 6.48
CA SER A 157 11.24 19.26 6.89
C SER A 157 10.44 18.55 7.98
N LEU A 158 10.57 17.23 8.09
CA LEU A 158 9.82 16.45 9.06
C LEU A 158 10.34 16.71 10.49
N PRO A 159 9.51 16.53 11.53
CA PRO A 159 9.97 16.57 12.91
C PRO A 159 11.05 15.51 13.15
N LYS A 160 11.96 15.78 14.09
CA LYS A 160 13.09 14.90 14.43
C LYS A 160 12.61 13.58 15.05
N LYS A 161 11.60 13.71 15.90
CA LYS A 161 10.94 12.60 16.60
C LYS A 161 9.44 12.82 16.58
N VAL A 162 8.70 11.72 16.60
CA VAL A 162 7.25 11.67 16.77
C VAL A 162 6.98 10.67 17.88
N ASN A 163 6.31 11.08 18.95
CA ASN A 163 6.05 10.24 20.12
C ASN A 163 7.31 9.53 20.65
N PHE A 164 8.39 10.30 20.81
CA PHE A 164 9.73 9.86 21.25
C PHE A 164 10.47 8.89 20.30
N GLN A 165 9.88 8.48 19.18
CA GLN A 165 10.54 7.66 18.16
C GLN A 165 11.14 8.53 17.06
N GLU A 166 12.31 8.17 16.55
CA GLU A 166 12.94 8.85 15.42
C GLU A 166 12.09 8.71 14.16
N THR A 167 11.85 9.83 13.48
CA THR A 167 10.96 9.87 12.30
C THR A 167 11.46 8.98 11.16
N SER A 168 12.78 8.81 11.01
CA SER A 168 13.38 7.89 10.04
C SER A 168 12.88 6.44 10.22
N LYS A 169 12.60 6.00 11.44
CA LYS A 169 12.15 4.63 11.75
C LYS A 169 10.64 4.40 11.55
N LEU A 170 9.90 5.47 11.23
CA LEU A 170 8.44 5.42 11.11
C LEU A 170 7.93 5.14 9.70
N TYR A 171 8.81 4.96 8.71
CA TYR A 171 8.43 4.56 7.36
C TYR A 171 8.02 3.06 7.30
N PRO A 172 7.05 2.68 6.45
CA PRO A 172 6.15 3.53 5.66
C PRO A 172 4.91 4.01 6.45
N ASN A 173 4.75 3.60 7.70
CA ASN A 173 3.51 3.82 8.46
C ASN A 173 3.16 5.31 8.62
N LEU A 174 4.12 6.15 9.00
CA LEU A 174 3.86 7.60 9.13
C LEU A 174 3.63 8.24 7.78
N TYR A 175 4.37 7.83 6.75
CA TYR A 175 4.17 8.25 5.37
C TYR A 175 2.74 7.98 4.89
N HIS A 176 2.22 6.76 5.08
CA HIS A 176 0.84 6.41 4.72
C HIS A 176 -0.18 7.25 5.45
N LYS A 177 0.04 7.50 6.75
CA LYS A 177 -0.88 8.35 7.52
C LYS A 177 -0.92 9.77 6.99
N ILE A 178 0.22 10.34 6.63
CA ILE A 178 0.25 11.70 6.08
C ILE A 178 -0.51 11.74 4.74
N LEU A 179 -0.30 10.76 3.86
CA LEU A 179 -1.01 10.72 2.58
C LEU A 179 -2.52 10.49 2.73
N GLU A 180 -2.95 9.56 3.59
CA GLU A 180 -4.37 9.32 3.83
C GLU A 180 -5.06 10.54 4.44
N TYR A 181 -4.39 11.24 5.36
CA TYR A 181 -4.87 12.49 5.91
C TYR A 181 -5.00 13.58 4.83
N LEU A 182 -3.96 13.78 4.00
CA LEU A 182 -4.01 14.76 2.92
C LEU A 182 -5.14 14.44 1.93
N LYS A 183 -5.35 13.17 1.60
CA LYS A 183 -6.49 12.75 0.77
C LYS A 183 -7.82 13.15 1.40
N PHE A 184 -8.00 12.90 2.69
CA PHE A 184 -9.19 13.34 3.41
C PHE A 184 -9.35 14.86 3.36
N TYR A 185 -8.29 15.61 3.68
CA TYR A 185 -8.30 17.06 3.74
C TYR A 185 -8.71 17.72 2.42
N VAL A 186 -8.19 17.21 1.29
CA VAL A 186 -8.44 17.80 -0.03
C VAL A 186 -9.69 17.27 -0.72
N LYS A 187 -10.40 16.29 -0.15
CA LYS A 187 -11.45 15.54 -0.86
C LYS A 187 -12.53 16.47 -1.41
N ASP A 188 -13.07 17.35 -0.57
CA ASP A 188 -14.22 18.18 -0.94
C ASP A 188 -13.81 19.28 -1.93
N GLU A 189 -12.70 19.99 -1.67
CA GLU A 189 -12.18 21.01 -2.60
C GLU A 189 -11.82 20.40 -3.96
N LEU A 190 -11.20 19.21 -3.99
CA LEU A 190 -10.88 18.53 -5.24
C LEU A 190 -12.15 18.12 -5.99
N ARG A 191 -13.19 17.67 -5.31
CA ARG A 191 -14.50 17.38 -5.93
C ARG A 191 -15.08 18.63 -6.59
N GLU A 192 -15.10 19.74 -5.88
CA GLU A 192 -15.62 21.01 -6.40
C GLU A 192 -14.84 21.46 -7.65
N LYS A 193 -13.50 21.44 -7.59
CA LYS A 193 -12.67 21.82 -8.75
C LYS A 193 -12.79 20.90 -9.95
N LEU A 194 -13.02 19.61 -9.74
CA LEU A 194 -13.30 18.69 -10.84
C LEU A 194 -14.66 19.00 -11.48
N LEU A 195 -15.68 19.32 -10.69
CA LEU A 195 -17.02 19.69 -11.18
C LEU A 195 -17.06 21.06 -11.86
N GLU A 196 -16.20 22.00 -11.46
CA GLU A 196 -15.98 23.26 -12.17
C GLU A 196 -15.37 23.03 -13.56
N LEU A 197 -14.47 22.03 -13.68
CA LEU A 197 -13.81 21.70 -14.94
C LEU A 197 -14.78 21.07 -15.95
N ASP A 198 -15.58 20.09 -15.52
CA ASP A 198 -16.49 19.37 -16.40
C ASP A 198 -17.56 18.58 -15.63
N ASN A 199 -18.59 18.11 -16.34
CA ASN A 199 -19.61 17.25 -15.75
C ASN A 199 -19.12 15.80 -15.53
N PRO A 200 -19.76 15.00 -14.67
CA PRO A 200 -19.31 13.63 -14.37
C PRO A 200 -19.12 12.73 -15.60
N ILE A 201 -19.95 12.87 -16.63
CA ILE A 201 -19.86 12.05 -17.86
C ILE A 201 -18.57 12.35 -18.61
N ASN A 202 -18.26 13.64 -18.78
CA ASN A 202 -17.06 14.06 -19.46
C ASN A 202 -15.79 13.78 -18.64
N LEU A 203 -15.83 13.98 -17.32
CA LEU A 203 -14.72 13.62 -16.43
C LEU A 203 -14.37 12.12 -16.55
N ALA A 204 -15.38 11.24 -16.50
CA ALA A 204 -15.20 9.81 -16.68
C ALA A 204 -14.52 9.48 -18.03
N ARG A 205 -14.97 10.13 -19.11
CA ARG A 205 -14.38 9.98 -20.46
C ARG A 205 -12.92 10.42 -20.51
N ARG A 206 -12.56 11.55 -19.90
CA ARG A 206 -11.18 12.07 -19.85
C ARG A 206 -10.20 11.09 -19.20
N VAL A 207 -10.65 10.35 -18.19
CA VAL A 207 -9.82 9.34 -17.49
C VAL A 207 -10.04 7.91 -17.99
N ASN A 208 -10.77 7.71 -19.09
CA ASN A 208 -11.10 6.40 -19.67
C ASN A 208 -11.78 5.45 -18.69
N LYS A 209 -12.76 5.95 -17.91
CA LYS A 209 -13.57 5.18 -16.97
C LYS A 209 -15.05 5.32 -17.27
N ASN A 210 -15.85 4.40 -16.73
CA ASN A 210 -17.31 4.56 -16.72
C ASN A 210 -17.76 5.52 -15.62
N VAL A 211 -18.88 6.20 -15.82
CA VAL A 211 -19.42 7.14 -14.81
C VAL A 211 -19.68 6.44 -13.47
N SER A 212 -20.22 5.22 -13.49
CA SER A 212 -20.43 4.42 -12.28
C SER A 212 -19.15 4.11 -11.50
N GLU A 213 -17.99 4.13 -12.14
CA GLU A 213 -16.70 3.85 -11.51
C GLU A 213 -16.12 5.06 -10.78
N ILE A 214 -16.58 6.27 -11.11
CA ILE A 214 -16.12 7.52 -10.48
C ILE A 214 -17.08 8.03 -9.40
N LEU A 215 -18.24 7.40 -9.25
CA LEU A 215 -19.25 7.77 -8.27
C LEU A 215 -19.16 6.93 -7.00
N GLU A 216 -19.49 7.54 -5.87
CA GLU A 216 -19.75 6.91 -4.58
C GLU A 216 -20.99 7.57 -3.97
N GLU A 217 -22.00 6.77 -3.59
CA GLU A 217 -23.25 7.31 -3.00
C GLU A 217 -23.95 8.38 -3.85
N ASN A 218 -23.87 8.26 -5.19
CA ASN A 218 -24.35 9.20 -6.20
C ASN A 218 -23.58 10.53 -6.32
N GLU A 219 -22.45 10.68 -5.63
CA GLU A 219 -21.56 11.83 -5.76
C GLU A 219 -20.24 11.42 -6.40
N ILE A 220 -19.52 12.36 -7.03
CA ILE A 220 -18.16 12.09 -7.50
C ILE A 220 -17.26 11.80 -6.31
N ASP A 221 -16.51 10.71 -6.36
CA ASP A 221 -15.34 10.51 -5.51
C ASP A 221 -14.07 10.89 -6.30
N PRO A 222 -13.41 12.01 -5.95
CA PRO A 222 -12.22 12.46 -6.65
C PRO A 222 -11.10 11.42 -6.69
N PHE A 223 -10.99 10.58 -5.66
CA PHE A 223 -9.94 9.56 -5.60
C PHE A 223 -10.26 8.30 -6.41
N LYS A 224 -11.45 8.23 -7.01
CA LYS A 224 -11.73 7.28 -8.11
C LYS A 224 -11.34 7.83 -9.47
N ILE A 225 -11.19 9.15 -9.60
CA ILE A 225 -10.68 9.81 -10.81
C ILE A 225 -9.14 9.84 -10.78
N VAL A 226 -8.57 10.17 -9.62
CA VAL A 226 -7.14 10.37 -9.41
C VAL A 226 -6.64 9.37 -8.37
N SER A 227 -5.69 8.52 -8.76
CA SER A 227 -5.04 7.61 -7.82
C SER A 227 -3.90 8.34 -7.10
N ILE A 228 -3.76 8.12 -5.80
CA ILE A 228 -2.58 8.52 -5.03
C ILE A 228 -1.97 7.24 -4.46
N ASP A 229 -0.75 6.91 -4.86
CA ASP A 229 -0.11 5.66 -4.49
C ASP A 229 0.49 5.70 -3.07
N LEU A 230 0.27 4.62 -2.33
CA LEU A 230 0.84 4.41 -1.00
C LEU A 230 2.09 3.52 -1.11
N PHE A 231 3.26 4.14 -1.07
CA PHE A 231 4.53 3.45 -1.28
C PHE A 231 4.95 2.54 -0.14
N GLY A 232 5.47 1.37 -0.49
CA GLY A 232 6.13 0.45 0.43
C GLY A 232 7.63 0.73 0.57
N SER A 233 8.36 -0.22 1.15
CA SER A 233 9.82 -0.19 1.26
C SER A 233 10.49 -0.20 -0.12
N ARG A 234 11.58 0.55 -0.25
CA ARG A 234 12.45 0.67 -1.43
C ARG A 234 11.68 1.03 -2.71
N HIS A 235 10.61 1.81 -2.56
CA HIS A 235 9.88 2.36 -3.70
C HIS A 235 10.75 3.37 -4.44
N LEU A 236 10.71 3.32 -5.77
CA LEU A 236 11.56 4.11 -6.65
C LEU A 236 10.73 5.18 -7.38
N PHE A 237 11.26 6.38 -7.50
CA PHE A 237 10.69 7.45 -8.32
C PHE A 237 11.72 7.95 -9.32
N ARG A 238 11.27 8.42 -10.49
CA ARG A 238 12.17 9.01 -11.51
C ARG A 238 12.88 10.22 -10.92
N LEU A 239 14.21 10.24 -10.98
CA LEU A 239 15.00 11.36 -10.46
C LEU A 239 14.71 12.65 -11.26
N PRO A 240 14.81 13.83 -10.63
CA PRO A 240 14.72 15.09 -11.35
C PRO A 240 15.82 15.16 -12.42
N TYR A 241 15.49 15.75 -13.56
CA TYR A 241 16.32 15.82 -14.77
C TYR A 241 16.61 14.48 -15.45
N SER A 242 16.07 13.36 -14.96
CA SER A 242 16.09 12.12 -15.71
C SER A 242 15.02 12.13 -16.81
N LEU A 243 15.34 11.55 -17.96
CA LEU A 243 14.42 11.39 -19.08
C LEU A 243 13.36 10.33 -18.79
N ASN A 244 12.18 10.53 -19.36
CA ASN A 244 11.17 9.51 -19.44
C ASN A 244 11.48 8.54 -20.59
N GLU A 245 11.70 7.27 -20.26
CA GLU A 245 11.75 6.09 -21.12
C GLU A 245 10.79 6.08 -22.33
N LYS A 246 9.56 6.59 -22.21
CA LYS A 246 8.55 6.55 -23.28
C LYS A 246 8.51 7.82 -24.13
N THR A 247 8.56 8.98 -23.50
CA THR A 247 8.38 10.29 -24.15
C THR A 247 9.69 11.00 -24.44
N TYR A 248 10.79 10.59 -23.81
CA TYR A 248 12.09 11.28 -23.74
C TYR A 248 12.01 12.71 -23.21
N LEU A 249 10.90 13.10 -22.58
CA LEU A 249 10.80 14.38 -21.88
C LEU A 249 11.51 14.30 -20.54
N VAL A 250 12.08 15.43 -20.13
CA VAL A 250 12.81 15.59 -18.88
C VAL A 250 11.83 15.58 -17.70
N SER A 251 12.15 14.85 -16.63
CA SER A 251 11.46 15.03 -15.35
C SER A 251 11.88 16.36 -14.73
N LEU A 252 11.14 17.42 -15.05
CA LEU A 252 11.56 18.79 -14.83
C LEU A 252 11.01 19.35 -13.52
N PRO A 253 11.86 19.79 -12.55
CA PRO A 253 11.41 20.61 -11.43
C PRO A 253 10.83 21.95 -11.90
N ILE A 254 9.64 22.30 -11.40
CA ILE A 254 8.90 23.49 -11.81
C ILE A 254 8.51 24.37 -10.62
N ASP A 255 8.16 25.61 -10.92
CA ASP A 255 7.43 26.45 -9.97
C ASP A 255 5.97 26.00 -9.92
N TRP A 256 5.49 25.59 -8.76
CA TRP A 256 4.08 25.22 -8.61
C TRP A 256 3.15 26.40 -8.89
N LYS A 257 3.61 27.64 -8.74
CA LYS A 257 2.82 28.85 -9.09
C LYS A 257 2.61 29.02 -10.59
N LYS A 258 3.47 28.41 -11.41
CA LYS A 258 3.44 28.47 -12.88
C LYS A 258 2.93 27.19 -13.52
N ILE A 259 2.29 26.33 -12.74
CA ILE A 259 1.84 25.02 -13.23
C ILE A 259 0.73 25.12 -14.28
N ASP A 260 -0.10 26.17 -14.23
CA ASP A 260 -1.16 26.39 -15.23
C ASP A 260 -0.57 26.68 -16.62
N GLU A 261 0.51 27.49 -16.65
CA GLU A 261 1.28 27.85 -17.85
C GLU A 261 2.16 26.71 -18.37
N PHE A 262 2.31 25.62 -17.61
CA PHE A 262 3.24 24.56 -17.97
C PHE A 262 2.68 23.67 -19.09
N GLU A 263 3.46 23.55 -20.15
CA GLU A 263 3.21 22.66 -21.29
C GLU A 263 4.28 21.55 -21.33
N LYS A 264 3.93 20.38 -21.87
CA LYS A 264 4.83 19.20 -21.85
C LYS A 264 6.07 19.43 -22.70
N GLU A 265 5.92 20.22 -23.75
CA GLU A 265 6.94 20.62 -24.72
C GLU A 265 8.08 21.38 -24.04
N MET A 266 7.78 22.14 -22.97
CA MET A 266 8.78 22.84 -22.15
C MET A 266 9.77 21.89 -21.46
N ALA A 267 9.44 20.59 -21.38
CA ALA A 267 10.32 19.55 -20.85
C ALA A 267 11.16 18.84 -21.94
N ASN A 268 11.24 19.40 -23.15
CA ASN A 268 12.10 18.88 -24.21
C ASN A 268 13.59 19.02 -23.82
N PRO A 269 14.41 17.95 -23.88
CA PRO A 269 15.83 17.99 -23.52
C PRO A 269 16.64 19.09 -24.23
N ASN A 270 16.24 19.49 -25.43
CA ASN A 270 16.93 20.54 -26.19
C ASN A 270 16.67 21.96 -25.68
N GLU A 271 15.59 22.15 -24.92
CA GLU A 271 15.13 23.48 -24.46
C GLU A 271 15.36 23.70 -22.96
N VAL A 272 15.42 22.59 -22.19
CA VAL A 272 15.51 22.66 -20.74
C VAL A 272 16.85 23.20 -20.26
N LYS A 273 16.76 24.17 -19.34
CA LYS A 273 17.87 24.69 -18.54
C LYS A 273 17.75 24.21 -17.10
N VAL A 274 18.82 23.67 -16.52
CA VAL A 274 18.86 23.20 -15.13
C VAL A 274 18.93 24.43 -14.20
N LYS A 275 17.77 24.88 -13.72
CA LYS A 275 17.66 26.10 -12.90
C LYS A 275 17.15 25.84 -11.48
N ARG A 276 16.32 24.81 -11.31
CA ARG A 276 15.62 24.55 -10.04
C ARG A 276 16.14 23.28 -9.40
N LYS A 277 16.39 23.32 -8.10
CA LYS A 277 16.70 22.13 -7.32
C LYS A 277 15.41 21.41 -6.94
N PHE A 278 15.52 20.13 -6.60
CA PHE A 278 14.41 19.30 -6.17
C PHE A 278 14.87 18.43 -5.00
N LEU A 279 14.13 18.45 -3.88
CA LEU A 279 14.50 17.75 -2.63
C LEU A 279 15.86 18.20 -2.03
N VAL A 280 16.33 19.39 -2.38
CA VAL A 280 17.55 19.99 -1.82
C VAL A 280 17.16 21.30 -1.16
N LEU A 281 17.34 21.37 0.15
CA LEU A 281 17.05 22.57 0.92
C LEU A 281 18.16 23.61 0.76
N GLU A 282 17.75 24.85 0.54
CA GLU A 282 18.63 26.00 0.71
C GLU A 282 18.97 26.19 2.20
N LYS A 283 20.10 26.81 2.51
CA LYS A 283 20.61 26.90 3.91
C LYS A 283 19.61 27.57 4.86
N GLU A 284 18.85 28.54 4.38
CA GLU A 284 17.84 29.30 5.14
C GLU A 284 16.53 28.52 5.35
N LEU A 285 16.31 27.46 4.58
CA LEU A 285 15.07 26.68 4.57
C LEU A 285 15.19 25.36 5.35
N LYS A 286 16.24 25.17 6.16
CA LYS A 286 16.46 23.97 6.99
C LYS A 286 15.53 23.85 8.21
N GLU A 287 14.40 24.53 8.19
CA GLU A 287 13.38 24.47 9.24
C GLU A 287 12.55 23.18 9.13
N ARG A 288 12.17 22.61 10.28
CA ARG A 288 11.28 21.43 10.36
C ARG A 288 9.81 21.85 10.22
N ASP A 289 9.52 22.45 9.09
CA ASP A 289 8.28 23.15 8.78
C ASP A 289 7.07 22.23 8.54
N ALA A 290 7.27 20.91 8.42
CA ALA A 290 6.18 19.94 8.27
C ALA A 290 5.66 19.36 9.61
N SER A 291 6.00 19.98 10.74
CA SER A 291 5.57 19.49 12.06
C SER A 291 4.05 19.53 12.25
N ASN A 292 3.39 20.61 11.82
CA ASN A 292 1.93 20.75 11.93
C ASN A 292 1.20 19.69 11.10
N LEU A 293 1.64 19.48 9.85
CA LEU A 293 1.12 18.42 8.98
C LEU A 293 1.16 17.05 9.68
N VAL A 294 2.28 16.73 10.33
CA VAL A 294 2.44 15.44 11.04
C VAL A 294 1.51 15.35 12.25
N ILE A 295 1.37 16.43 13.02
CA ILE A 295 0.48 16.47 14.19
C ILE A 295 -0.97 16.27 13.76
N GLU A 296 -1.45 17.06 12.80
CA GLU A 296 -2.84 17.00 12.34
C GLU A 296 -3.18 15.65 11.72
N ALA A 297 -2.25 15.07 10.94
CA ALA A 297 -2.43 13.73 10.41
C ALA A 297 -2.58 12.69 11.53
N LEU A 298 -1.73 12.74 12.55
CA LEU A 298 -1.80 11.79 13.67
C LEU A 298 -3.05 11.98 14.54
N ASP A 299 -3.49 13.21 14.74
CA ASP A 299 -4.71 13.55 15.47
C ASP A 299 -5.95 13.06 14.71
N TRP A 300 -6.01 13.30 13.39
CA TRP A 300 -7.06 12.78 12.53
C TRP A 300 -7.15 11.25 12.60
N PHE A 301 -6.02 10.55 12.48
CA PHE A 301 -5.99 9.09 12.65
C PHE A 301 -6.42 8.61 14.03
N SER A 302 -6.14 9.41 15.07
CA SER A 302 -6.49 9.08 16.44
C SER A 302 -7.99 9.25 16.67
N LYS A 303 -8.58 10.33 16.14
CA LYS A 303 -10.04 10.56 16.09
C LYS A 303 -10.76 9.47 15.33
N GLN A 304 -10.29 9.10 14.13
CA GLN A 304 -10.85 7.99 13.36
C GLN A 304 -10.78 6.67 14.13
N LYS A 305 -9.71 6.41 14.89
CA LYS A 305 -9.66 5.24 15.78
C LYS A 305 -10.64 5.31 16.95
N ILE A 306 -10.92 6.51 17.47
CA ILE A 306 -11.91 6.74 18.53
C ILE A 306 -13.32 6.57 17.96
N GLU A 307 -13.66 7.22 16.85
CA GLU A 307 -14.93 7.05 16.14
C GLU A 307 -15.16 5.60 15.73
N ILE A 308 -14.17 4.90 15.17
CA ILE A 308 -14.29 3.45 14.90
C ILE A 308 -14.47 2.64 16.19
N LYS A 309 -13.91 3.06 17.33
CA LYS A 309 -14.13 2.42 18.63
C LYS A 309 -15.52 2.74 19.20
N GLU A 310 -16.03 3.95 19.00
CA GLU A 310 -17.34 4.42 19.46
C GLU A 310 -18.46 3.86 18.60
N VAL A 311 -18.35 3.90 17.27
CA VAL A 311 -19.22 3.18 16.33
C VAL A 311 -19.16 1.67 16.57
N ALA A 312 -18.00 1.11 16.96
CA ALA A 312 -17.92 -0.29 17.38
C ALA A 312 -18.62 -0.58 18.72
N LYS A 313 -18.72 0.42 19.61
CA LYS A 313 -19.52 0.35 20.85
C LYS A 313 -21.01 0.55 20.57
N GLU A 314 -21.37 1.33 19.55
CA GLU A 314 -22.75 1.62 19.11
C GLU A 314 -23.31 0.61 18.10
N ILE A 315 -22.56 -0.46 17.76
CA ILE A 315 -23.15 -1.60 17.05
C ILE A 315 -24.32 -2.08 17.91
N PRO A 316 -25.57 -2.05 17.41
CA PRO A 316 -26.72 -2.42 18.21
C PRO A 316 -26.49 -3.81 18.79
N GLU A 317 -26.74 -3.96 20.09
CA GLU A 317 -26.79 -5.27 20.74
C GLU A 317 -27.52 -6.22 19.80
N VAL A 318 -26.74 -7.16 19.23
CA VAL A 318 -27.31 -8.19 18.38
C VAL A 318 -28.32 -8.90 19.25
N LYS A 319 -29.62 -8.72 18.93
CA LYS A 319 -30.75 -9.37 19.59
C LYS A 319 -30.31 -10.76 20.07
N PRO A 320 -30.49 -11.10 21.36
CA PRO A 320 -29.81 -12.22 21.97
C PRO A 320 -30.04 -13.46 21.11
N LYS A 321 -28.97 -13.89 20.41
CA LYS A 321 -28.95 -15.21 19.81
C LYS A 321 -29.22 -16.17 20.96
N ARG A 322 -30.28 -16.97 20.82
CA ARG A 322 -30.74 -18.02 21.76
C ARG A 322 -29.63 -18.42 22.72
N LYS A 323 -29.85 -18.35 24.04
CA LYS A 323 -28.90 -18.81 25.08
C LYS A 323 -28.33 -20.19 24.71
N ILE A 324 -27.21 -20.22 23.99
CA ILE A 324 -26.39 -21.40 23.83
C ILE A 324 -25.63 -21.45 25.14
N VAL A 325 -25.89 -22.45 25.96
CA VAL A 325 -25.11 -22.66 27.19
C VAL A 325 -23.66 -22.82 26.76
N LYS A 326 -22.79 -21.95 27.28
CA LYS A 326 -21.34 -21.98 27.01
C LYS A 326 -20.81 -23.37 27.35
N ILE A 327 -20.19 -24.05 26.39
CA ILE A 327 -19.56 -25.35 26.59
C ILE A 327 -18.12 -25.12 27.09
N PRO A 328 -17.75 -25.62 28.29
CA PRO A 328 -16.40 -25.48 28.83
C PRO A 328 -15.34 -26.26 28.05
N GLU A 329 -14.08 -25.83 28.16
CA GLU A 329 -12.93 -26.41 27.43
C GLU A 329 -12.72 -27.91 27.65
N LYS A 330 -13.15 -28.44 28.81
CA LYS A 330 -13.04 -29.88 29.13
C LYS A 330 -13.71 -30.78 28.08
N TYR A 331 -14.76 -30.29 27.43
CA TYR A 331 -15.52 -31.00 26.39
C TYR A 331 -15.02 -30.76 24.96
N PHE A 332 -13.90 -30.04 24.79
CA PHE A 332 -13.36 -29.78 23.46
C PHE A 332 -12.71 -31.04 22.86
N PRO A 333 -12.80 -31.22 21.53
CA PRO A 333 -12.16 -32.33 20.85
C PRO A 333 -10.63 -32.24 20.92
N PRO A 334 -9.92 -33.37 20.77
CA PRO A 334 -8.46 -33.42 20.83
C PRO A 334 -7.79 -32.47 19.83
N CYS A 335 -8.34 -32.32 18.63
CA CYS A 335 -7.79 -31.40 17.63
C CYS A 335 -7.81 -29.93 18.07
N ILE A 336 -8.88 -29.48 18.75
CA ILE A 336 -8.96 -28.10 19.26
C ILE A 336 -8.04 -27.91 20.46
N LYS A 337 -7.96 -28.90 21.36
CA LYS A 337 -7.03 -28.88 22.50
C LYS A 337 -5.57 -28.81 22.02
N LYS A 338 -5.21 -29.58 21.00
CA LYS A 338 -3.88 -29.57 20.40
C LYS A 338 -3.55 -28.20 19.79
N ILE A 339 -4.49 -27.60 19.05
CA ILE A 339 -4.31 -26.23 18.55
C ILE A 339 -4.08 -25.27 19.72
N LEU A 340 -4.91 -25.32 20.78
CA LEU A 340 -4.84 -24.41 21.93
C LEU A 340 -3.52 -24.48 22.73
N ASN A 341 -2.77 -25.57 22.63
CA ASN A 341 -1.43 -25.71 23.23
C ASN A 341 -0.33 -24.94 22.49
N GLY A 342 -0.63 -24.38 21.32
CA GLY A 342 0.32 -23.62 20.48
C GLY A 342 0.81 -24.42 19.27
N LEU A 343 1.22 -23.70 18.23
CA LEU A 343 1.60 -24.29 16.93
C LEU A 343 2.84 -23.64 16.29
N ASN A 344 3.66 -24.49 15.67
CA ASN A 344 4.81 -24.09 14.85
C ASN A 344 4.45 -23.88 13.36
N ASP A 345 3.36 -24.48 12.89
CA ASP A 345 2.78 -24.25 11.55
C ASP A 345 1.24 -24.29 11.62
N GLY A 346 0.54 -23.72 10.64
CA GLY A 346 -0.91 -23.74 10.56
C GLY A 346 -1.63 -22.69 11.41
N ARG A 347 -0.91 -21.74 12.03
CA ARG A 347 -1.47 -20.68 12.90
C ARG A 347 -2.55 -19.85 12.21
N LYS A 348 -2.31 -19.39 10.98
CA LYS A 348 -3.30 -18.59 10.24
C LYS A 348 -4.58 -19.37 9.97
N ARG A 349 -4.47 -20.65 9.61
CA ARG A 349 -5.61 -21.56 9.40
C ARG A 349 -6.36 -21.83 10.70
N SER A 350 -5.63 -21.94 11.81
CA SER A 350 -6.17 -22.23 13.13
C SER A 350 -7.04 -21.11 13.71
N ILE A 351 -6.81 -19.84 13.35
CA ILE A 351 -7.71 -18.75 13.78
C ILE A 351 -9.14 -18.99 13.29
N PHE A 352 -9.30 -19.33 12.01
CA PHE A 352 -10.63 -19.61 11.45
C PHE A 352 -11.29 -20.78 12.20
N ILE A 353 -10.54 -21.84 12.48
CA ILE A 353 -11.02 -23.02 13.21
C ILE A 353 -11.47 -22.67 14.63
N LEU A 354 -10.61 -22.00 15.40
CA LEU A 354 -10.87 -21.65 16.80
C LEU A 354 -12.06 -20.69 16.91
N VAL A 355 -12.08 -19.62 16.11
CA VAL A 355 -13.14 -18.60 16.19
C VAL A 355 -14.49 -19.20 15.79
N THR A 356 -14.55 -20.00 14.72
CA THR A 356 -15.80 -20.64 14.32
C THR A 356 -16.25 -21.71 15.32
N PHE A 357 -15.33 -22.51 15.87
CA PHE A 357 -15.66 -23.51 16.88
C PHE A 357 -16.19 -22.87 18.17
N LEU A 358 -15.46 -21.92 18.77
CA LEU A 358 -15.84 -21.29 20.05
C LEU A 358 -17.18 -20.56 19.97
N ARG A 359 -17.47 -19.88 18.85
CA ARG A 359 -18.79 -19.26 18.63
C ARG A 359 -19.92 -20.27 18.56
N ASN A 360 -19.68 -21.47 18.05
CA ASN A 360 -20.68 -22.54 18.08
C ASN A 360 -20.79 -23.23 19.44
N MET A 361 -19.76 -23.11 20.28
CA MET A 361 -19.77 -23.56 21.68
C MET A 361 -20.37 -22.52 22.64
N GLY A 362 -20.92 -21.41 22.14
CA GLY A 362 -21.62 -20.41 22.96
C GLY A 362 -20.69 -19.45 23.73
N TRP A 363 -19.44 -19.30 23.30
CA TRP A 363 -18.53 -18.29 23.87
C TRP A 363 -18.85 -16.90 23.31
N SER A 364 -18.77 -15.88 24.18
CA SER A 364 -18.92 -14.47 23.80
C SER A 364 -17.75 -13.97 22.95
N ASN A 365 -17.94 -12.87 22.22
CA ASN A 365 -16.89 -12.32 21.35
C ASN A 365 -15.66 -11.89 22.19
N GLU A 366 -15.91 -11.32 23.37
CA GLU A 366 -14.88 -10.86 24.32
C GLU A 366 -14.05 -12.05 24.84
N GLU A 367 -14.71 -13.15 25.20
CA GLU A 367 -14.03 -14.37 25.66
C GLU A 367 -13.21 -15.02 24.54
N ILE A 368 -13.74 -15.03 23.32
CA ILE A 368 -13.03 -15.56 22.15
C ILE A 368 -11.80 -14.72 21.87
N GLU A 369 -11.92 -13.40 21.83
CA GLU A 369 -10.80 -12.49 21.60
C GLU A 369 -9.69 -12.72 22.62
N LYS A 370 -10.03 -12.73 23.92
CA LYS A 370 -9.08 -13.03 24.99
C LYS A 370 -8.41 -14.38 24.79
N LYS A 371 -9.17 -15.43 24.45
CA LYS A 371 -8.63 -16.77 24.25
C LYS A 371 -7.69 -16.87 23.03
N ILE A 372 -7.99 -16.15 21.95
CA ILE A 372 -7.14 -16.12 20.75
C ILE A 372 -5.82 -15.41 21.03
N TYR A 373 -5.82 -14.31 21.78
CA TYR A 373 -4.58 -13.65 22.19
C TYR A 373 -3.76 -14.51 23.15
N GLU A 374 -4.39 -15.18 24.11
CA GLU A 374 -3.73 -16.16 25.00
C GLU A 374 -3.08 -17.29 24.19
N TRP A 375 -3.82 -17.90 23.26
CA TRP A 375 -3.31 -18.93 22.36
C TRP A 375 -2.15 -18.42 21.49
N ASN A 376 -2.25 -17.20 20.97
CA ASN A 376 -1.20 -16.64 20.11
C ASN A 376 0.12 -16.42 20.85
N SER A 377 0.08 -16.15 22.16
CA SER A 377 1.29 -16.04 22.98
C SER A 377 2.06 -17.37 23.11
N LYS A 378 1.36 -18.51 22.95
CA LYS A 378 1.95 -19.86 23.00
C LYS A 378 2.54 -20.30 21.65
N ASN A 379 2.27 -19.57 20.58
CA ASN A 379 2.70 -19.89 19.23
C ASN A 379 4.14 -19.42 18.95
N LYS A 380 4.88 -20.19 18.14
CA LYS A 380 6.25 -19.85 17.72
C LYS A 380 6.41 -19.88 16.20
N PRO A 381 6.64 -18.74 15.52
CA PRO A 381 6.47 -17.36 16.02
C PRO A 381 4.99 -16.98 16.23
N PRO A 382 4.69 -16.00 17.10
CA PRO A 382 3.33 -15.47 17.24
C PRO A 382 2.88 -14.77 15.95
N LEU A 383 1.57 -14.78 15.70
CA LEU A 383 0.97 -13.98 14.63
C LEU A 383 0.95 -12.50 15.02
N ARG A 384 1.10 -11.61 14.02
CA ARG A 384 1.00 -10.16 14.21
C ARG A 384 -0.38 -9.78 14.73
N GLU A 385 -0.45 -8.96 15.78
CA GLU A 385 -1.71 -8.57 16.43
C GLU A 385 -2.71 -7.92 15.46
N ASN A 386 -2.23 -7.08 14.54
CA ASN A 386 -3.09 -6.45 13.53
C ASN A 386 -3.78 -7.48 12.62
N TRP A 387 -3.10 -8.58 12.30
CA TRP A 387 -3.70 -9.65 11.49
C TRP A 387 -4.80 -10.37 12.26
N ILE A 388 -4.55 -10.70 13.54
CA ILE A 388 -5.54 -11.31 14.44
C ILE A 388 -6.77 -10.41 14.56
N ARG A 389 -6.55 -9.12 14.85
CA ARG A 389 -7.62 -8.12 14.98
C ARG A 389 -8.46 -8.02 13.71
N THR A 390 -7.84 -8.03 12.53
CA THR A 390 -8.58 -8.04 11.26
C THR A 390 -9.42 -9.30 11.08
N GLN A 391 -8.88 -10.48 11.41
CA GLN A 391 -9.62 -11.73 11.33
C GLN A 391 -10.81 -11.77 12.31
N LEU A 392 -10.59 -11.38 13.58
CA LEU A 392 -11.64 -11.32 14.60
C LEU A 392 -12.75 -10.37 14.19
N ARG A 393 -12.41 -9.17 13.71
CA ARG A 393 -13.38 -8.19 13.19
C ARG A 393 -14.23 -8.76 12.06
N TRP A 394 -13.61 -9.41 11.07
CA TRP A 394 -14.33 -10.02 9.97
C TRP A 394 -15.31 -11.09 10.46
N HIS A 395 -14.87 -11.95 11.38
CA HIS A 395 -15.69 -12.99 11.97
C HIS A 395 -16.85 -12.40 12.78
N PHE A 396 -16.60 -11.48 13.70
CA PHE A 396 -17.62 -10.92 14.59
C PHE A 396 -18.70 -10.13 13.85
N ARG A 397 -18.37 -9.54 12.69
CA ARG A 397 -19.35 -8.93 11.78
C ARG A 397 -20.28 -9.93 11.08
N GLN A 398 -19.95 -11.22 11.03
CA GLN A 398 -20.81 -12.21 10.36
C GLN A 398 -22.09 -12.47 11.17
N GLU A 399 -23.24 -12.21 10.56
CA GLU A 399 -24.56 -12.53 11.12
C GLU A 399 -24.75 -14.04 11.27
N ARG A 400 -24.24 -14.84 10.32
CA ARG A 400 -24.30 -16.31 10.34
C ARG A 400 -23.24 -16.90 11.27
N ASN A 401 -23.62 -17.88 12.10
CA ASN A 401 -22.64 -18.71 12.79
C ASN A 401 -22.00 -19.66 11.78
N LEU A 402 -20.81 -19.30 11.31
CA LEU A 402 -20.01 -20.14 10.42
C LEU A 402 -19.64 -21.44 11.15
N LEU A 403 -19.73 -22.56 10.45
CA LEU A 403 -19.30 -23.84 11.00
C LEU A 403 -17.79 -23.98 10.86
N PRO A 404 -17.09 -24.56 11.84
CA PRO A 404 -15.70 -24.94 11.65
C PRO A 404 -15.59 -25.98 10.52
N PRO A 405 -14.46 -25.99 9.79
CA PRO A 405 -14.22 -26.97 8.74
C PRO A 405 -14.26 -28.38 9.32
N ASN A 406 -14.60 -29.36 8.48
CA ASN A 406 -14.57 -30.76 8.88
C ASN A 406 -13.13 -31.26 9.06
N CYS A 407 -12.92 -32.17 9.99
CA CYS A 407 -11.62 -32.79 10.31
C CYS A 407 -11.02 -33.56 9.13
N ASP A 408 -11.85 -34.02 8.18
CA ASP A 408 -11.40 -34.72 6.98
C ASP A 408 -10.88 -33.79 5.87
N ASN A 409 -11.05 -32.47 6.03
CA ASN A 409 -10.55 -31.47 5.09
C ASN A 409 -9.01 -31.43 5.11
N PRO A 410 -8.33 -31.73 3.98
CA PRO A 410 -6.86 -31.80 3.90
C PRO A 410 -6.23 -30.51 4.45
N THR A 411 -6.64 -29.38 3.89
CA THR A 411 -6.11 -28.03 4.13
C THR A 411 -6.14 -27.58 5.59
N PHE A 412 -7.14 -28.02 6.37
CA PHE A 412 -7.46 -27.42 7.68
C PHE A 412 -7.03 -28.24 8.89
N TYR A 413 -6.81 -29.55 8.77
CA TYR A 413 -6.39 -30.35 9.94
C TYR A 413 -5.31 -31.39 9.63
N LYS A 414 -5.33 -32.00 8.44
CA LYS A 414 -4.38 -33.05 8.07
C LYS A 414 -3.03 -32.46 7.69
N ASP A 415 -3.03 -31.40 6.88
CA ASP A 415 -1.82 -30.82 6.28
C ASP A 415 -0.79 -30.28 7.30
N PHE A 416 -1.21 -29.99 8.54
CA PHE A 416 -0.30 -29.56 9.61
C PHE A 416 -0.46 -30.39 10.89
N GLY A 417 -0.99 -31.62 10.77
CA GLY A 417 -0.87 -32.66 11.79
C GLY A 417 -1.63 -32.44 13.10
N VAL A 418 -2.78 -31.74 13.08
CA VAL A 418 -3.54 -31.44 14.31
C VAL A 418 -4.71 -32.39 14.58
N CYS A 419 -5.09 -33.25 13.64
CA CYS A 419 -6.16 -34.22 13.83
C CYS A 419 -5.64 -35.55 14.39
N GLU A 420 -5.71 -35.72 15.71
CA GLU A 420 -5.46 -36.98 16.42
C GLU A 420 -6.78 -37.49 17.01
N PRO A 421 -7.47 -38.42 16.33
CA PRO A 421 -8.76 -38.93 16.80
C PRO A 421 -8.58 -39.80 18.04
N ASP A 422 -9.41 -39.59 19.05
CA ASP A 422 -9.59 -40.49 20.19
C ASP A 422 -10.68 -41.55 19.90
N GLU A 423 -11.00 -42.38 20.90
CA GLU A 423 -12.05 -43.41 20.86
C GLU A 423 -13.47 -42.83 20.62
N ILE A 424 -13.65 -41.52 20.86
CA ILE A 424 -14.93 -40.83 20.63
C ILE A 424 -15.02 -40.34 19.18
N CYS A 425 -13.90 -39.86 18.63
CA CYS A 425 -13.75 -39.38 17.26
C CYS A 425 -13.72 -40.51 16.24
N SER A 426 -13.21 -41.68 16.60
CA SER A 426 -12.98 -42.82 15.71
C SER A 426 -13.64 -44.12 16.19
N GLU A 427 -14.11 -44.93 15.24
CA GLU A 427 -14.65 -46.27 15.47
C GLU A 427 -14.04 -47.18 14.41
N ASN A 428 -13.41 -48.29 14.83
CA ASN A 428 -12.70 -49.22 13.93
C ASN A 428 -11.69 -48.53 12.99
N GLY A 429 -10.92 -47.57 13.50
CA GLY A 429 -9.91 -46.83 12.74
C GLY A 429 -10.46 -45.80 11.74
N LYS A 430 -11.78 -45.57 11.69
CA LYS A 430 -12.40 -44.57 10.81
C LYS A 430 -12.97 -43.41 11.62
N ILE A 431 -12.73 -42.18 11.17
CA ILE A 431 -13.28 -40.96 11.81
C ILE A 431 -14.80 -40.93 11.59
N VAL A 432 -15.56 -41.11 12.68
CA VAL A 432 -17.03 -41.04 12.69
C VAL A 432 -17.49 -39.60 12.88
N ILE A 433 -16.75 -38.81 13.66
CA ILE A 433 -17.07 -37.41 13.93
C ILE A 433 -16.35 -36.51 12.92
N LYS A 434 -17.05 -36.19 11.83
CA LYS A 434 -16.47 -35.36 10.76
C LYS A 434 -16.29 -33.90 11.16
N ASN A 435 -17.18 -33.33 11.97
CA ASN A 435 -17.12 -31.92 12.36
C ASN A 435 -16.78 -31.79 13.85
N PRO A 436 -15.79 -30.97 14.25
CA PRO A 436 -15.36 -30.88 15.64
C PRO A 436 -16.46 -30.44 16.62
N MET A 437 -17.48 -29.71 16.17
CA MET A 437 -18.61 -29.34 17.05
C MET A 437 -19.40 -30.56 17.52
N ASN A 438 -19.53 -31.57 16.66
CA ASN A 438 -20.33 -32.76 16.98
C ASN A 438 -19.69 -33.59 18.09
N TYR A 439 -18.39 -33.45 18.33
CA TYR A 439 -17.69 -34.08 19.43
C TYR A 439 -18.24 -33.62 20.78
N ALA A 440 -18.27 -32.29 20.99
CA ALA A 440 -18.77 -31.68 22.21
C ALA A 440 -20.25 -32.02 22.44
N PHE A 441 -21.06 -32.02 21.37
CA PHE A 441 -22.47 -32.41 21.47
C PHE A 441 -22.69 -33.90 21.76
N LYS A 442 -21.85 -34.80 21.22
CA LYS A 442 -21.89 -36.24 21.50
C LYS A 442 -21.55 -36.52 22.97
N LEU A 443 -20.49 -35.88 23.50
CA LEU A 443 -20.12 -35.96 24.92
C LEU A 443 -21.23 -35.48 25.85
N LEU A 444 -21.93 -34.41 25.49
CA LEU A 444 -23.01 -33.84 26.28
C LEU A 444 -24.38 -34.50 26.02
N LYS A 445 -24.46 -35.54 25.17
CA LYS A 445 -25.70 -36.20 24.72
C LYS A 445 -26.76 -35.22 24.15
N ILE A 446 -26.32 -34.11 23.56
CA ILE A 446 -27.20 -33.09 22.98
C ILE A 446 -27.55 -33.48 21.54
N ARG A 447 -28.83 -33.77 21.25
CA ARG A 447 -29.29 -34.06 19.88
C ARG A 447 -29.45 -32.76 19.06
N PRO A 448 -28.77 -32.58 17.91
CA PRO A 448 -29.01 -31.44 17.04
C PRO A 448 -30.41 -31.52 16.39
N LYS A 449 -31.22 -30.45 16.50
CA LYS A 449 -32.54 -30.37 15.83
C LYS A 449 -32.37 -30.37 14.30
N ARG A 450 -33.01 -31.32 13.60
CA ARG A 450 -33.09 -31.37 12.13
C ARG A 450 -33.71 -30.07 11.58
N ARG A 451 -33.01 -29.36 10.68
CA ARG A 451 -33.54 -28.20 9.94
C ARG A 451 -34.67 -28.66 9.01
N LYS A 452 -35.87 -28.06 9.12
CA LYS A 452 -36.97 -28.23 8.15
C LYS A 452 -36.49 -27.80 6.76
N LYS A 453 -36.55 -28.69 5.75
CA LYS A 453 -36.23 -28.37 4.35
C LYS A 453 -37.15 -27.25 3.86
N ARG A 454 -36.59 -26.11 3.45
CA ARG A 454 -37.32 -25.04 2.73
C ARG A 454 -37.79 -25.63 1.38
N LYS A 455 -39.11 -25.70 1.16
CA LYS A 455 -39.69 -26.04 -0.15
C LYS A 455 -39.22 -24.99 -1.18
N ARG A 456 -38.53 -25.43 -2.23
CA ARG A 456 -38.21 -24.61 -3.42
C ARG A 456 -39.54 -24.19 -4.07
N LYS A 457 -39.88 -22.90 -4.07
CA LYS A 457 -40.93 -22.36 -4.94
C LYS A 457 -40.44 -22.52 -6.39
N LYS A 458 -41.11 -23.37 -7.17
CA LYS A 458 -40.96 -23.40 -8.64
C LYS A 458 -41.37 -22.02 -9.16
N LYS A 459 -40.49 -21.34 -9.91
CA LYS A 459 -40.89 -20.26 -10.82
C LYS A 459 -41.84 -20.89 -11.86
N LYS A 460 -43.08 -20.42 -11.93
CA LYS A 460 -43.89 -20.60 -13.13
C LYS A 460 -43.48 -19.52 -14.13
N SER A 461 -43.51 -19.93 -15.39
CA SER A 461 -43.17 -19.24 -16.64
C SER A 461 -43.56 -17.78 -16.68
#